data_AF-A0A1I4NPK4-F1
#
_entry.id   AF-A0A1I4NPK4-F1
#
_cell.length_a   1.000
_cell.length_b   1.000
_cell.length_c   1.000
_cell.angle_alpha   90.00
_cell.angle_beta   90.00
_cell.angle_gamma   90.00
#
_symmetry.space_group_name_H-M   'P 1'
#
loop_
_entity.id
_entity.type
_entity.pdbx_description
1 polymer ?
#
loop_
_entity_poly.entity_id
_entity_poly.type
_entity_poly.pdbx_seq_one_letter_code
_entity_poly.pdbx_strand_id
1 'polypeptide(L)' 'MPRKILRSQSAEYPFHIKLNETMVVTREGTGIVTSRANEWIYVKLDRTDKIIKTSIFFVELLETA' A
#
# COMPACT_ATOMS: atom_id res chain seq x y z
N MET A 1 -15.22 17.20 7.81
CA MET A 1 -14.49 17.13 6.52
C MET A 1 -13.05 16.70 6.79
N PRO A 2 -12.49 15.71 6.07
CA PRO A 2 -11.11 15.29 6.26
C PRO A 2 -10.15 16.40 5.79
N ARG A 3 -9.20 16.80 6.65
CA ARG A 3 -8.18 17.81 6.34
C ARG A 3 -7.09 17.17 5.48
N LYS A 4 -6.71 17.81 4.36
CA LYS A 4 -5.50 17.42 3.61
C LYS A 4 -4.27 17.74 4.47
N ILE A 5 -3.52 16.70 4.85
CA ILE A 5 -2.31 16.83 5.68
C ILE A 5 -1.10 16.95 4.75
N LEU A 6 -0.27 17.97 4.97
CA LEU A 6 1.00 18.12 4.27
C LEU A 6 2.00 17.09 4.77
N ARG A 7 2.83 16.53 3.88
CA ARG A 7 3.81 15.47 4.21
C ARG A 7 4.78 15.85 5.36
N SER A 8 5.03 17.14 5.58
CA SER A 8 5.86 17.63 6.69
C SER A 8 5.18 17.53 8.06
N GLN A 9 3.85 17.50 8.12
CA GLN A 9 3.06 17.43 9.35
C GLN A 9 2.72 15.99 9.78
N SER A 10 3.07 14.97 8.98
CA SER A 10 2.82 13.58 9.35
C SER A 10 3.70 13.09 10.51
N ALA A 11 4.81 13.77 10.79
CA ALA A 11 5.72 13.44 11.89
C ALA A 11 5.17 13.86 13.28
N GLU A 12 4.18 14.75 13.35
CA GLU A 12 3.60 15.25 14.60
C GLU A 12 2.42 14.41 15.12
N TYR A 13 2.03 13.34 14.41
CA TYR A 13 0.96 12.48 14.85
C TYR A 13 1.46 11.44 15.87
N PRO A 14 0.66 11.12 16.92
CA PRO A 14 1.02 10.11 17.92
C PRO A 14 1.08 8.67 17.37
N PHE A 15 0.80 8.50 16.07
CA PHE A 15 0.89 7.24 15.33
C PHE A 15 1.45 7.51 13.92
N HIS A 16 2.13 6.51 13.37
CA HIS A 16 2.75 6.62 12.04
C HIS A 16 1.68 6.65 10.94
N ILE A 17 1.52 7.80 10.28
CA ILE A 17 0.66 7.93 9.09
C ILE A 17 1.51 7.66 7.85
N LYS A 18 1.20 6.58 7.12
CA LYS A 18 1.87 6.27 5.87
C LYS A 18 1.13 6.88 4.69
N LEU A 19 1.59 8.05 4.26
CA LEU A 19 1.10 8.74 3.07
C LEU A 19 1.77 8.11 1.84
N ASN A 20 0.98 7.80 0.80
CA ASN A 20 1.40 7.20 -0.49
C ASN A 20 1.66 5.69 -0.50
N GLU A 21 0.94 4.93 0.33
CA GLU A 21 0.92 3.47 0.18
C GLU A 21 0.21 3.09 -1.13
N THR A 22 0.91 2.36 -2.00
CA THR A 22 0.37 1.90 -3.28
C THR A 22 -0.54 0.71 -3.05
N MET A 23 -1.85 0.89 -3.28
CA MET A 23 -2.82 -0.20 -3.25
C MET A 23 -2.82 -0.92 -4.59
N VAL A 24 -2.76 -2.25 -4.54
CA VAL A 24 -2.72 -3.10 -5.73
C VAL A 24 -3.74 -4.22 -5.62
N VAL A 25 -4.31 -4.60 -6.77
CA VAL A 25 -5.13 -5.80 -6.92
C VAL A 25 -4.21 -6.95 -7.30
N THR A 26 -4.25 -8.02 -6.52
CA THR A 26 -3.58 -9.28 -6.82
C THR A 26 -4.63 -10.37 -7.04
N ARG A 27 -4.23 -11.54 -7.56
CA ARG A 27 -5.13 -12.70 -7.67
C ARG A 27 -5.73 -13.14 -6.32
N GLU A 28 -5.02 -12.89 -5.22
CA GLU A 28 -5.44 -13.30 -3.88
C GLU A 28 -6.28 -12.22 -3.17
N GLY A 29 -6.39 -11.03 -3.77
CA GLY A 29 -7.19 -9.92 -3.25
C GLY A 29 -6.49 -8.57 -3.37
N THR A 30 -7.14 -7.54 -2.85
CA THR A 30 -6.58 -6.20 -2.70
C THR A 30 -5.64 -6.14 -1.50
N GLY A 31 -4.60 -5.34 -1.64
CA GLY A 31 -3.68 -5.08 -0.55
C GLY A 31 -2.73 -3.95 -0.83
N ILE A 32 -1.91 -3.66 0.17
CA ILE A 32 -0.95 -2.56 0.14
C ILE A 32 0.45 -3.10 -0.13
N VAL A 33 1.18 -2.48 -1.07
CA VAL A 33 2.58 -2.81 -1.30
C VAL A 33 3.41 -2.37 -0.09
N THR A 34 4.01 -3.34 0.59
CA THR A 34 4.86 -3.14 1.77
C THR A 34 6.34 -3.07 1.44
N SER A 35 6.78 -3.73 0.38
CA SER A 35 8.17 -3.74 -0.07
C SER A 35 8.25 -4.10 -1.56
N ARG A 36 9.31 -3.64 -2.22
CA ARG A 36 9.64 -3.96 -3.62
C ARG A 36 11.09 -4.40 -3.71
N ALA A 37 11.32 -5.50 -4.40
CA ALA A 37 12.64 -6.00 -4.75
C ALA A 37 12.65 -6.38 -6.24
N ASN A 38 13.26 -5.54 -7.07
CA ASN A 38 13.29 -5.68 -8.53
C ASN A 38 11.87 -5.81 -9.13
N GLU A 39 11.59 -6.99 -9.69
CA GLU A 39 10.33 -7.38 -10.33
C GLU A 39 9.32 -8.02 -9.38
N TRP A 40 9.67 -8.14 -8.10
CA TRP A 40 8.82 -8.72 -7.06
C TRP A 40 8.37 -7.65 -6.08
N ILE A 41 7.12 -7.75 -5.65
CA ILE A 41 6.53 -6.92 -4.61
C ILE A 41 5.94 -7.80 -3.51
N TYR A 42 5.99 -7.27 -2.29
CA TYR A 42 5.36 -7.85 -1.13
C TYR A 42 4.10 -7.07 -0.83
N VAL A 43 2.95 -7.73 -0.96
CA VAL A 43 1.64 -7.11 -0.79
C VAL A 43 1.03 -7.63 0.49
N LYS A 44 0.61 -6.73 1.36
CA LYS A 44 -0.16 -7.08 2.56
C LYS A 44 -1.64 -7.04 2.21
N LEU A 45 -2.29 -8.19 2.22
CA LEU A 45 -3.71 -8.33 1.88
C LEU A 45 -4.60 -7.74 2.99
N ASP A 46 -5.63 -6.98 2.59
CA ASP A 46 -6.50 -6.27 3.54
C ASP A 46 -7.33 -7.24 4.40
N ARG A 47 -7.74 -8.38 3.81
CA ARG A 47 -8.69 -9.31 4.44
C ARG A 47 -8.04 -10.28 5.43
N THR A 48 -6.77 -10.59 5.25
CA THR A 48 -6.14 -11.73 5.92
C THR A 48 -4.88 -11.37 6.69
N ASP A 49 -4.48 -10.10 6.71
CA ASP A 49 -3.22 -9.59 7.29
C ASP A 49 -1.95 -10.31 6.77
N LYS A 50 -2.11 -11.17 5.75
CA LYS A 50 -1.04 -11.97 5.16
C LYS A 50 -0.23 -11.13 4.19
N ILE A 51 1.09 -11.34 4.21
CA ILE A 51 2.01 -10.76 3.24
C ILE A 51 2.30 -11.82 2.19
N ILE A 52 2.06 -11.46 0.93
CA ILE A 52 2.23 -12.34 -0.21
C ILE A 52 3.31 -11.76 -1.11
N LYS A 53 4.12 -12.62 -1.72
CA LYS A 53 5.11 -12.22 -2.70
C LYS A 53 4.52 -12.43 -4.08
N THR A 54 4.38 -11.37 -4.86
CA THR A 54 3.85 -11.42 -6.23
C THR A 54 4.75 -10.64 -7.19
N SER A 55 4.69 -10.96 -8.48
CA SER A 55 5.42 -10.19 -9.50
C SER A 55 4.66 -8.91 -9.82
N ILE A 56 5.40 -7.83 -10.11
CA ILE A 56 4.84 -6.54 -10.53
C ILE A 56 3.99 -6.64 -11.80
N PHE A 57 4.23 -7.65 -12.64
CA PHE A 57 3.49 -7.84 -13.89
C PHE A 57 2.13 -8.52 -13.70
N PHE A 58 1.85 -9.05 -12.50
CA PHE A 58 0.60 -9.75 -12.18
C PHE A 58 -0.27 -8.95 -11.20
N VAL A 59 -0.03 -7.65 -11.08
CA VAL A 59 -0.81 -6.78 -10.21
C VAL A 59 -1.32 -5.57 -10.96
N GLU A 60 -2.53 -5.12 -10.60
CA GLU A 60 -3.13 -3.91 -11.14
C GLU A 60 -3.08 -2.81 -10.09
N LEU A 61 -2.68 -1.60 -10.50
CA LEU A 61 -2.68 -0.44 -9.62
C LEU A 61 -4.11 0.02 -9.37
N LEU A 62 -4.51 0.12 -8.11
CA LEU A 62 -5.75 0.77 -7.72
C LEU A 62 -5.48 2.27 -7.56
N GLU A 63 -5.63 3.02 -8.65
CA GLU A 63 -5.63 4.48 -8.58
C GLU A 63 -6.88 4.93 -7.83
N THR A 64 -6.68 5.51 -6.64
CA THR A 64 -7.75 6.19 -5.92
C THR A 64 -7.84 7.60 -6.51
N ALA A 65 -8.86 7.82 -7.34
CA ALA A 65 -9.20 9.12 -7.95
C ALA A 65 -9.55 10.18 -6.91
#